data_AF-A0A558D638-F1
#
_entry.id   AF-A0A558D638-F1
#
_cell.length_a   1.000
_cell.length_b   1.000
_cell.length_c   1.000
_cell.angle_alpha   90.00
_cell.angle_beta   90.00
_cell.angle_gamma   90.00
#
_symmetry.space_group_name_H-M   'P 1'
#
loop_
_entity.id
_entity.type
_entity.pdbx_description
1 polymer ?
#
loop_
_entity_poly.entity_id
_entity_poly.type
_entity_poly.pdbx_seq_one_letter_code
_entity_poly.pdbx_strand_id
1 'polypeptide(L)'
;MAFINGPVPEVVERLVTATPAEFERDLRAAWVAVSRPAPGRLLLVDGEQRLTLELQVLPVRKLGLFELPQLQVRYCFEGGDEPARRSWLAKLDRSMQKGGG
;
A
#
# COMPACT_ATOMS: atom_id res chain seq x y z
N MET A 1 7.95 -1.29 -9.59
CA MET A 1 6.52 -1.20 -9.95
C MET A 1 6.07 -2.61 -10.31
N ALA A 2 5.18 -3.22 -9.52
CA ALA A 2 4.68 -4.56 -9.82
C ALA A 2 3.56 -4.42 -10.86
N PHE A 3 3.91 -4.60 -12.13
CA PHE A 3 2.95 -4.59 -13.23
C PHE A 3 2.03 -5.79 -13.10
N ILE A 4 0.75 -5.55 -12.80
CA ILE A 4 -0.27 -6.59 -12.87
C ILE A 4 -0.60 -6.78 -14.35
N ASN A 5 -0.05 -7.84 -14.96
CA ASN A 5 -0.39 -8.28 -16.31
C ASN A 5 -1.73 -9.04 -16.25
N GLY A 6 -2.85 -8.31 -16.25
CA GLY A 6 -4.19 -8.87 -16.14
C GLY A 6 -5.17 -7.91 -15.45
N PRO A 7 -6.45 -8.31 -15.28
CA PRO A 7 -7.41 -7.51 -14.54
C PRO A 7 -6.92 -7.28 -13.11
N VAL A 8 -7.06 -6.06 -12.61
CA VAL A 8 -6.69 -5.75 -11.23
C VAL A 8 -7.70 -6.45 -10.31
N PRO A 9 -7.24 -7.39 -9.46
CA PRO A 9 -8.13 -8.08 -8.53
C PRO A 9 -8.64 -7.14 -7.44
N GLU A 10 -9.66 -7.58 -6.71
CA GLU A 10 -10.18 -6.87 -5.53
C GLU A 10 -9.16 -6.80 -4.40
N VAL A 11 -8.24 -7.76 -4.36
CA VAL A 11 -7.17 -7.84 -3.37
C VAL A 11 -5.83 -7.92 -4.06
N VAL A 12 -4.93 -6.99 -3.73
CA VAL A 12 -3.54 -6.96 -4.22
C VAL A 12 -2.60 -6.98 -3.03
N GLU A 13 -1.59 -7.84 -3.05
CA GLU A 13 -0.57 -7.87 -2.01
C GLU A 13 0.75 -7.30 -2.53
N ARG A 14 1.45 -6.56 -1.66
CA ARG A 14 2.75 -5.97 -1.92
C ARG A 14 3.69 -6.19 -0.74
N LEU A 15 4.93 -6.49 -1.04
CA LEU A 15 6.00 -6.50 -0.06
C LEU A 15 6.78 -5.19 -0.18
N VAL A 16 6.95 -4.49 0.94
CA VAL A 16 7.72 -3.24 1.02
C VAL A 16 8.77 -3.33 2.12
N THR A 17 9.89 -2.63 1.91
CA THR A 17 11.00 -2.54 2.88
C THR A 17 10.83 -1.29 3.74
N ALA A 18 9.85 -1.33 4.65
CA ALA A 18 9.54 -0.23 5.55
C ALA A 18 8.90 -0.76 6.84
N THR A 19 8.97 -0.01 7.93
CA THR A 19 8.12 -0.24 9.10
C THR A 19 6.69 0.26 8.84
N PRO A 20 5.68 -0.18 9.63
CA PRO A 20 4.31 0.33 9.50
C PRO A 20 4.21 1.85 9.64
N ALA A 21 5.02 2.45 10.53
CA ALA A 21 5.00 3.89 10.78
C ALA A 21 5.59 4.70 9.60
N GLU A 22 6.67 4.20 8.99
CA GLU A 22 7.26 4.81 7.79
C GLU A 22 6.29 4.72 6.62
N PHE A 23 5.70 3.54 6.40
CA PHE A 23 4.70 3.35 5.35
C PHE A 23 3.49 4.27 5.53
N GLU A 24 2.94 4.36 6.75
CA GLU A 24 1.81 5.25 7.04
C GLU A 24 2.18 6.73 6.83
N ARG A 25 3.38 7.14 7.25
CA ARG A 25 3.87 8.52 7.05
C ARG A 25 3.95 8.87 5.57
N ASP A 26 4.58 7.99 4.78
CA ASP A 26 4.80 8.24 3.35
C ASP A 26 3.46 8.20 2.59
N LEU A 27 2.55 7.30 2.98
CA LEU A 27 1.17 7.26 2.48
C LEU A 27 0.43 8.58 2.74
N ARG A 28 0.54 9.14 3.96
CA ARG A 28 -0.10 10.41 4.32
C ARG A 28 0.50 11.61 3.60
N ALA A 29 1.81 11.58 3.32
CA ALA A 29 2.46 12.60 2.50
C ALA A 29 1.98 12.54 1.04
N ALA A 30 1.67 11.33 0.55
CA ALA A 30 1.17 11.07 -0.79
C ALA A 30 -0.35 11.26 -0.95
N TRP A 31 -1.13 11.10 0.13
CA TRP A 31 -2.58 11.07 0.10
C TRP A 31 -3.18 11.75 1.33
N VAL A 32 -3.92 12.84 1.12
CA VAL A 32 -4.44 13.67 2.21
C VAL A 32 -5.52 12.93 3.03
N ALA A 33 -6.39 12.18 2.37
CA ALA A 33 -7.54 11.50 2.98
C ALA A 33 -7.22 10.06 3.43
N VAL A 34 -6.28 9.92 4.38
CA VAL A 34 -5.93 8.63 4.99
C VAL A 34 -6.44 8.60 6.42
N SER A 35 -7.19 7.57 6.78
CA SER A 35 -7.65 7.31 8.15
C SER A 35 -7.07 6.00 8.68
N ARG A 36 -6.99 5.87 10.00
CA ARG A 36 -6.50 4.67 10.67
C ARG A 36 -7.60 4.12 11.59
N PRO A 37 -8.50 3.26 11.08
CA PRO A 37 -9.61 2.73 11.88
C PRO A 37 -9.14 1.76 12.98
N ALA A 38 -7.99 1.09 12.80
CA ALA A 38 -7.43 0.16 13.77
C ALA A 38 -5.89 0.08 13.64
N PRO A 39 -5.15 -0.40 14.65
CA PRO A 39 -3.74 -0.72 14.49
C PRO A 39 -3.51 -1.68 13.32
N GLY A 40 -2.55 -1.35 12.44
CA GLY A 40 -2.25 -2.16 11.25
C GLY A 40 -3.31 -2.10 10.14
N ARG A 41 -4.33 -1.23 10.25
CA ARG A 41 -5.32 -1.02 9.18
C ARG A 41 -5.41 0.45 8.83
N LEU A 42 -5.24 0.79 7.56
CA LEU A 42 -5.41 2.13 7.01
C LEU A 42 -6.57 2.13 6.01
N LEU A 43 -7.27 3.25 5.89
CA LEU A 43 -8.39 3.41 4.97
C LEU A 43 -8.20 4.67 4.16
N LEU A 44 -8.27 4.53 2.83
CA LEU A 44 -8.28 5.61 1.86
C LEU A 44 -9.67 5.75 1.27
N VAL A 45 -10.12 7.00 1.16
CA VAL A 45 -11.39 7.36 0.52
C VAL A 45 -11.12 8.47 -0.49
N ASP A 46 -11.63 8.31 -1.71
CA ASP A 46 -11.60 9.35 -2.75
C ASP A 46 -12.88 9.19 -3.61
N GLY A 47 -13.85 10.06 -3.37
CA GLY A 47 -15.22 9.93 -3.88
C GLY A 47 -15.96 8.73 -3.30
N GLU A 48 -16.54 7.90 -4.17
CA GLU A 48 -17.26 6.68 -3.79
C GLU A 48 -16.35 5.47 -3.61
N GLN A 49 -15.09 5.56 -4.03
CA GLN A 49 -14.14 4.46 -3.94
C GLN A 49 -13.48 4.43 -2.57
N ARG A 50 -13.24 3.20 -2.09
CA ARG A 50 -12.64 2.92 -0.79
C ARG A 50 -11.56 1.85 -0.95
N LEU A 51 -10.44 2.05 -0.27
CA LEU A 51 -9.36 1.07 -0.22
C LEU A 51 -8.93 0.90 1.23
N THR A 52 -9.09 -0.33 1.71
CA THR A 52 -8.56 -0.74 2.99
C THR A 52 -7.17 -1.33 2.77
N LEU A 53 -6.17 -0.83 3.51
CA LEU A 53 -4.84 -1.39 3.57
C LEU A 53 -4.66 -2.14 4.89
N GLU A 54 -4.26 -3.40 4.81
CA GLU A 54 -3.88 -4.20 5.97
C GLU A 54 -2.37 -4.39 5.99
N LEU A 55 -1.76 -4.05 7.13
CA LEU A 55 -0.32 -4.01 7.34
C LEU A 55 0.09 -5.19 8.21
N GLN A 56 0.93 -6.06 7.67
CA GLN A 56 1.48 -7.20 8.38
C GLN A 56 3.01 -7.12 8.42
N VAL A 57 3.57 -6.96 9.62
CA VAL A 57 5.01 -7.00 9.82
C VAL A 57 5.49 -8.44 9.61
N LEU A 58 6.49 -8.61 8.75
CA LEU A 58 7.15 -9.88 8.49
C LEU A 58 8.50 -9.93 9.23
N PRO A 59 9.07 -11.13 9.43
CA PRO A 59 10.42 -11.26 9.97
C PRO A 59 11.42 -10.42 9.17
N VAL A 60 12.34 -9.75 9.85
CA VAL A 60 13.36 -8.91 9.19
C VAL A 60 14.20 -9.73 8.21
N ARG A 61 14.54 -9.14 7.07
CA ARG A 61 15.45 -9.77 6.10
C ARG A 61 16.87 -9.38 6.45
N LYS A 62 17.73 -10.38 6.69
CA LYS A 62 19.16 -10.15 6.93
C LYS A 62 19.94 -10.27 5.62
N LEU A 63 20.74 -9.26 5.30
CA LEU A 63 21.67 -9.23 4.18
C LEU A 63 23.06 -8.86 4.72
N GLY A 64 23.84 -9.86 5.12
CA GLY A 64 25.10 -9.64 5.85
C GLY A 64 24.83 -8.99 7.21
N LEU A 65 25.42 -7.81 7.44
CA LEU A 65 25.20 -7.01 8.66
C LEU A 65 23.95 -6.11 8.59
N PHE A 66 23.30 -6.02 7.43
CA PHE A 66 22.10 -5.20 7.26
C PHE A 66 20.85 -5.97 7.70
N GLU A 67 20.01 -5.33 8.52
CA GLU A 67 18.67 -5.78 8.87
C GLU A 67 17.65 -4.89 8.18
N LEU A 68 16.88 -5.47 7.26
CA LEU A 68 15.87 -4.77 6.49
C LEU A 68 14.48 -5.10 7.03
N PRO A 69 13.67 -4.09 7.43
CA PRO A 69 12.30 -4.32 7.81
C PRO A 69 11.52 -4.86 6.60
N GLN A 70 10.58 -5.77 6.87
CA GLN A 70 9.69 -6.30 5.84
C GLN A 70 8.24 -6.09 6.27
N LEU A 71 7.45 -5.51 5.37
CA LEU A 71 6.04 -5.24 5.59
C LEU A 71 5.25 -5.76 4.40
N GLN A 72 4.34 -6.69 4.66
CA GLN A 72 3.32 -7.07 3.69
C GLN A 72 2.15 -6.10 3.82
N VAL A 73 1.76 -5.50 2.70
CA VAL A 73 0.63 -4.60 2.59
C VAL A 73 -0.40 -5.25 1.68
N ARG A 74 -1.59 -5.49 2.22
CA ARG A 74 -2.72 -6.03 1.48
C ARG A 74 -3.70 -4.91 1.17
N TYR A 75 -3.92 -4.68 -0.12
CA TYR A 75 -4.77 -3.65 -0.71
C TYR A 75 -6.12 -4.27 -1.02
N CYS A 76 -7.15 -3.94 -0.26
CA CYS A 76 -8.51 -4.43 -0.40
C CYS A 76 -9.41 -3.33 -0.97
N PHE A 77 -9.70 -3.40 -2.27
CA PHE A 77 -10.59 -2.46 -2.94
C PHE A 77 -12.04 -2.78 -2.60
N GLU A 78 -12.76 -1.81 -2.04
CA GLU A 78 -14.18 -1.90 -1.75
C GLU A 78 -14.94 -1.19 -2.87
N GLY A 79 -15.40 -1.98 -3.85
CA GLY A 79 -16.07 -1.48 -5.05
C GLY A 79 -15.11 -0.96 -6.12
N GLY A 80 -15.67 -0.25 -7.10
CA GLY A 80 -14.96 0.17 -8.31
C GLY A 80 -14.86 -0.95 -9.35
N ASP A 81 -15.07 -0.59 -10.60
CA ASP A 81 -14.81 -1.48 -11.72
C ASP A 81 -13.30 -1.69 -11.92
N GLU A 82 -12.95 -2.64 -12.77
CA GLU A 82 -11.56 -2.98 -13.05
C GLU A 82 -10.72 -1.76 -13.51
N PRO A 83 -11.21 -0.88 -14.41
CA PRO A 83 -10.54 0.37 -14.76
C PRO A 83 -10.29 1.31 -13.56
N ALA A 84 -11.28 1.47 -12.68
CA ALA A 84 -11.15 2.28 -11.48
C ALA A 84 -10.05 1.75 -10.56
N ARG A 85 -10.05 0.44 -10.27
CA ARG A 85 -9.02 -0.21 -9.45
C ARG A 85 -7.62 -0.02 -10.04
N ARG A 86 -7.47 -0.15 -11.36
CA ARG A 86 -6.19 0.09 -12.05
C ARG A 86 -5.72 1.54 -11.92
N SER A 87 -6.63 2.50 -12.08
CA SER A 87 -6.30 3.93 -11.94
C SER A 87 -5.83 4.27 -10.53
N TRP A 88 -6.53 3.77 -9.50
CA TRP A 88 -6.12 3.94 -8.10
C TRP A 88 -4.78 3.31 -7.79
N LEU A 89 -4.56 2.07 -8.23
CA LEU A 89 -3.28 1.38 -8.04
C LEU A 89 -2.14 2.15 -8.71
N ALA A 90 -2.34 2.65 -9.92
CA ALA A 90 -1.32 3.44 -10.63
C ALA A 90 -1.03 4.79 -9.94
N LYS A 91 -2.05 5.45 -9.37
CA LYS A 91 -1.90 6.68 -8.58
C LYS A 91 -1.10 6.41 -7.30
N LEU A 92 -1.44 5.33 -6.58
CA LEU A 92 -0.73 4.87 -5.38
C LEU A 92 0.72 4.49 -5.66
N ASP A 93 0.97 3.68 -6.69
CA ASP A 93 2.32 3.28 -7.06
C ASP A 93 3.19 4.50 -7.41
N ARG A 94 2.63 5.47 -8.15
CA ARG A 94 3.34 6.70 -8.53
C ARG A 94 3.65 7.58 -7.32
N SER A 95 2.73 7.68 -6.36
CA SER A 95 2.93 8.52 -5.18
C SER A 95 3.91 7.89 -4.19
N MET A 96 3.86 6.56 -4.06
CA MET A 96 4.73 5.78 -3.16
C MET A 96 6.14 5.53 -3.71
N GLN A 97 6.36 5.64 -5.02
CA GLN A 97 7.70 5.58 -5.62
C GLN A 97 8.64 6.70 -5.16
N LYS A 98 8.10 7.82 -4.63
CA LYS A 98 8.88 8.99 -4.22
C LYS A 98 9.61 8.84 -2.87
N GLY A 99 9.41 7.72 -2.16
CA GLY A 99 10.10 7.43 -0.89
C GLY A 99 11.44 6.70 -1.04
N GLY A 100 11.82 6.30 -2.26
CA GLY A 100 13.16 5.78 -2.54
C GLY A 100 14.06 6.91 -2.97
N GLY A 101 14.92 7.39 -2.07
CA GLY A 101 16.03 8.28 -2.44
C GLY A 101 16.98 7.64 -3.45
#